data_AF-A0A973PF33-F1
#
_entry.id   AF-A0A973PF33-F1
#
_cell.length_a   1.000
_cell.length_b   1.000
_cell.length_c   1.000
_cell.angle_alpha   90.00
_cell.angle_beta   90.00
_cell.angle_gamma   90.00
#
_symmetry.space_group_name_H-M   'P 1'
#
loop_
_entity.id
_entity.type
_entity.pdbx_description
1 polymer ?
#
loop_
_entity_poly.entity_id
_entity_poly.type
_entity_poly.pdbx_seq_one_letter_code
_entity_poly.pdbx_strand_id
1 'polypeptide(L)'
;SAVRVSAGDFLRPASLRLEFGRTDPDVFYDEWLDLPALRREVLERGDGKVLPRLWDAAADRAYREPYVDLPPDGVVLVDGTLLLGRGLPFEVSVHLWLSAGALARRTPEGERWRLPAYARYERDGTRADVVVKADRAEHLAVIEP
;
A
#
# COMPACT_ATOMS: atom_id res chain seq x y z
N SER A 1 -6.30 7.62 19.37
CA SER A 1 -5.09 8.19 18.72
C SER A 1 -4.86 7.49 17.37
N ALA A 2 -3.90 7.89 16.53
CA ALA A 2 -3.64 7.20 15.27
C ALA A 2 -2.14 7.04 14.96
N VAL A 3 -1.76 5.86 14.45
CA VAL A 3 -0.42 5.57 13.90
C VAL A 3 -0.57 5.35 12.40
N ARG A 4 0.15 6.16 11.61
CA ARG A 4 0.20 6.01 10.16
C ARG A 4 1.34 5.09 9.77
N VAL A 5 1.07 4.14 8.88
CA VAL A 5 2.05 3.23 8.30
C VAL A 5 1.98 3.32 6.78
N SER A 6 3.11 3.60 6.13
CA SER A 6 3.21 3.55 4.67
C SER A 6 3.59 2.15 4.24
N ALA A 7 2.81 1.54 3.33
CA ALA A 7 3.18 0.27 2.70
C ALA A 7 4.48 0.38 1.89
N GLY A 8 4.86 1.60 1.48
CA GLY A 8 6.15 1.88 0.85
C GLY A 8 7.36 1.61 1.76
N ASP A 9 7.16 1.67 3.08
CA ASP A 9 8.18 1.33 4.09
C ASP A 9 8.19 -0.18 4.43
N PHE A 10 7.38 -0.97 3.73
CA PHE A 10 7.28 -2.43 3.85
C PHE A 10 7.51 -3.11 2.49
N LEU A 11 8.24 -2.45 1.58
CA LEU A 11 8.70 -3.09 0.36
C LEU A 11 9.85 -4.06 0.68
N ARG A 12 9.93 -5.16 -0.05
CA ARG A 12 11.06 -6.11 0.03
C ARG A 12 12.39 -5.42 -0.36
N PRO A 13 13.56 -5.97 0.02
CA PRO A 13 14.85 -5.50 -0.49
C PRO A 13 14.94 -5.49 -2.02
N ALA A 14 15.77 -4.62 -2.59
CA ALA A 14 15.94 -4.50 -4.04
C ALA A 14 16.39 -5.82 -4.69
N SER A 15 17.19 -6.63 -3.98
CA SER A 15 17.62 -7.95 -4.46
C SER A 15 16.46 -8.90 -4.74
N LEU A 16 15.33 -8.78 -4.03
CA LEU A 16 14.13 -9.55 -4.29
C LEU A 16 13.20 -8.84 -5.28
N ARG A 17 12.99 -7.53 -5.12
CA ARG A 17 12.07 -6.77 -5.99
C ARG A 17 12.50 -6.70 -7.44
N LEU A 18 13.80 -6.63 -7.67
CA LEU A 18 14.38 -6.29 -8.97
C LEU A 18 15.06 -7.50 -9.63
N GLU A 19 14.92 -8.69 -9.05
CA GLU A 19 15.54 -9.94 -9.53
C GLU A 19 15.20 -10.21 -11.00
N PHE A 20 13.94 -10.01 -11.37
CA PHE A 20 13.42 -10.26 -12.72
C PHE A 20 13.35 -9.00 -13.60
N GLY A 21 13.97 -7.90 -13.16
CA GLY A 21 13.98 -6.62 -13.86
C GLY A 21 13.37 -5.48 -13.06
N ARG A 22 13.64 -4.24 -13.50
CA ARG A 22 13.26 -3.03 -12.73
C ARG A 22 11.85 -2.52 -13.02
N THR A 23 11.24 -3.00 -14.09
CA THR A 23 10.02 -2.43 -14.68
C THR A 23 9.01 -3.50 -15.09
N ASP A 24 8.96 -4.60 -14.35
CA ASP A 24 7.98 -5.65 -14.56
C ASP A 24 6.71 -5.35 -13.72
N PRO A 25 5.56 -5.07 -14.36
CA PRO A 25 4.33 -4.73 -13.64
C PRO A 25 3.76 -5.89 -12.84
N ASP A 26 3.95 -7.14 -13.26
CA ASP A 26 3.42 -8.30 -12.54
C ASP A 26 4.26 -8.57 -11.29
N VAL A 27 5.58 -8.45 -11.39
CA VAL A 27 6.47 -8.55 -10.21
C VAL A 27 6.20 -7.38 -9.24
N PHE A 28 5.98 -6.16 -9.76
CA PHE A 28 5.56 -5.03 -8.92
C PHE A 28 4.24 -5.30 -8.21
N TYR A 29 3.30 -5.93 -8.91
CA TYR A 29 2.02 -6.30 -8.33
C TYR A 29 2.19 -7.40 -7.27
N ASP A 30 2.80 -8.53 -7.59
CA ASP A 30 2.74 -9.73 -6.77
C ASP A 30 3.83 -9.82 -5.69
N GLU A 31 4.99 -9.19 -5.91
CA GLU A 31 6.19 -9.54 -5.15
C GLU A 31 6.86 -8.37 -4.41
N TRP A 32 6.57 -7.12 -4.78
CA TRP A 32 7.30 -5.99 -4.21
C TRP A 32 6.96 -5.70 -2.76
N LEU A 33 5.69 -5.84 -2.37
CA LEU A 33 5.23 -5.60 -1.01
C LEU A 33 5.54 -6.82 -0.12
N ASP A 34 6.17 -6.58 1.03
CA ASP A 34 6.36 -7.60 2.06
C ASP A 34 5.07 -7.78 2.86
N LEU A 35 4.08 -8.44 2.24
CA LEU A 35 2.80 -8.77 2.86
C LEU A 35 2.95 -9.52 4.19
N PRO A 36 3.82 -10.55 4.32
CA PRO A 36 4.05 -11.21 5.61
C PRO A 36 4.55 -10.27 6.70
N ALA A 37 5.47 -9.35 6.39
CA ALA A 37 5.97 -8.39 7.38
C ALA A 37 4.90 -7.36 7.75
N LEU A 38 4.17 -6.82 6.79
CA LEU A 38 3.07 -5.89 7.08
C LEU A 38 2.00 -6.56 7.97
N ARG A 39 1.67 -7.83 7.71
CA ARG A 39 0.73 -8.59 8.55
C ARG A 39 1.26 -8.76 9.97
N ARG A 40 2.48 -9.29 10.14
CA ARG A 40 3.03 -9.65 11.46
C ARG A 40 3.42 -8.44 12.32
N GLU A 41 3.94 -7.38 11.71
CA GLU A 41 4.50 -6.25 12.46
C GLU A 41 3.50 -5.10 12.69
N VAL A 42 2.38 -5.10 11.96
CA VAL A 42 1.42 -3.99 11.98
C VAL A 42 -0.01 -4.47 12.27
N LEU A 43 -0.51 -5.48 11.55
CA LEU A 43 -1.95 -5.80 11.59
C LEU A 43 -2.33 -6.93 12.55
N GLU A 44 -1.43 -7.89 12.80
CA GLU A 44 -1.73 -9.09 13.58
C GLU A 44 -0.77 -9.34 14.73
N ARG A 45 -0.02 -8.31 15.15
CA ARG A 45 0.98 -8.47 16.19
C ARG A 45 0.37 -8.87 17.54
N GLY A 46 -0.83 -8.35 17.85
CA GLY A 46 -1.64 -8.76 19.00
C GLY A 46 -1.17 -8.27 20.37
N ASP A 47 -0.02 -7.61 20.47
CA ASP A 47 0.56 -7.09 21.73
C ASP A 47 0.32 -5.58 21.94
N GLY A 48 -0.54 -4.97 21.12
CA GLY A 48 -0.82 -3.53 21.14
C GLY A 48 0.35 -2.68 20.64
N LYS A 49 1.34 -3.26 19.95
CA LYS A 49 2.46 -2.53 19.37
C LYS A 49 2.43 -2.57 17.85
N VAL A 50 2.99 -1.52 17.23
CA VAL A 50 3.09 -1.39 15.78
C VAL A 50 4.51 -0.98 15.41
N LEU A 51 5.09 -1.61 14.39
CA LEU A 51 6.31 -1.12 13.77
C LEU A 51 5.94 -0.08 12.70
N PRO A 52 6.31 1.21 12.83
CA PRO A 52 5.87 2.21 11.87
C PRO A 52 6.52 2.04 10.49
N ARG A 53 7.79 1.62 10.46
CA ARG A 53 8.60 1.48 9.24
C ARG A 53 9.58 0.32 9.33
N LEU A 54 9.78 -0.41 8.24
CA LEU A 54 10.63 -1.59 8.19
C LEU A 54 11.83 -1.43 7.25
N TRP A 55 11.59 -1.01 6.00
CA TRP A 55 12.59 -0.96 4.94
C TRP A 55 12.56 0.36 4.18
N ASP A 56 13.71 1.03 4.12
CA ASP A 56 13.94 2.19 3.27
C ASP A 56 14.25 1.69 1.85
N ALA A 57 13.25 1.70 0.97
CA ALA A 57 13.42 1.21 -0.40
C ALA A 57 14.34 2.09 -1.26
N ALA A 58 14.56 3.36 -0.88
CA ALA A 58 15.42 4.29 -1.61
C ALA A 58 16.90 4.10 -1.24
N ALA A 59 17.18 3.93 0.07
CA ALA A 59 18.52 3.63 0.56
C ALA A 59 18.84 2.12 0.56
N ASP A 60 17.86 1.29 0.23
CA ASP A 60 17.89 -0.18 0.26
C ASP A 60 18.46 -0.76 1.56
N ARG A 61 17.86 -0.35 2.69
CA ARG A 61 18.28 -0.79 4.03
C ARG A 61 17.11 -0.82 5.01
N ALA A 62 17.24 -1.65 6.04
CA ALA A 62 16.27 -1.66 7.13
C ALA A 62 16.32 -0.36 7.95
N TYR A 63 15.15 0.13 8.35
CA TYR A 63 15.03 1.12 9.40
C TYR A 63 15.40 0.49 10.76
N ARG A 64 15.80 1.34 11.71
CA ARG A 64 16.06 0.96 13.11
C ARG A 64 15.08 1.66 14.03
N GLU A 65 13.80 1.55 13.73
CA GLU A 65 12.75 2.17 14.54
C GLU A 65 12.27 1.25 15.66
N PRO A 66 12.02 1.81 16.86
CA PRO A 66 11.33 1.07 17.90
C PRO A 66 9.85 0.89 17.53
N TYR A 67 9.24 -0.12 18.14
CA TYR A 67 7.79 -0.24 18.11
C TYR A 67 7.13 0.91 18.88
N VAL A 68 5.95 1.31 18.41
CA VAL A 68 5.10 2.30 19.06
C VAL A 68 3.92 1.59 19.72
N ASP A 69 3.57 2.00 20.94
CA ASP A 69 2.38 1.52 21.63
C ASP A 69 1.11 2.14 21.02
N LEU A 70 0.16 1.29 20.67
CA LEU A 70 -1.18 1.65 20.25
C LEU A 70 -2.11 1.52 21.46
N PRO A 71 -2.78 2.60 21.91
CA PRO A 71 -3.74 2.49 22.99
C PRO A 71 -4.95 1.63 22.56
N PRO A 72 -5.77 1.15 23.50
CA PRO A 72 -6.91 0.28 23.19
C PRO A 72 -7.92 0.85 22.17
N ASP A 73 -8.02 2.17 22.06
CA ASP A 73 -8.85 2.92 21.11
C ASP A 73 -8.03 3.56 19.96
N GLY A 74 -6.78 3.11 19.79
CA GLY A 74 -5.88 3.57 18.76
C GLY A 74 -6.20 2.97 17.39
N VAL A 75 -6.04 3.77 16.34
CA VAL A 75 -6.24 3.35 14.95
C VAL A 75 -4.89 3.23 14.26
N VAL A 76 -4.70 2.16 13.49
CA VAL A 76 -3.60 2.07 12.52
C VAL A 76 -4.15 2.42 11.14
N LEU A 77 -3.60 3.46 10.52
CA LEU A 77 -3.90 3.82 9.15
C LEU A 77 -2.76 3.33 8.25
N VAL A 78 -3.03 2.31 7.45
CA VAL A 78 -2.10 1.85 6.41
C VAL A 78 -2.47 2.52 5.09
N ASP A 79 -1.52 3.26 4.50
CA ASP A 79 -1.68 3.81 3.15
C ASP A 79 -0.66 3.22 2.17
N GLY A 80 -1.04 3.18 0.90
CA GLY A 80 -0.20 2.67 -0.16
C GLY A 80 -1.01 2.16 -1.34
N THR A 81 -0.31 1.61 -2.31
CA THR A 81 -0.93 1.02 -3.48
C THR A 81 -1.04 -0.50 -3.34
N LEU A 82 -1.99 -1.10 -4.05
CA LEU A 82 -2.09 -2.56 -4.23
C LEU A 82 -2.38 -3.37 -2.95
N LEU A 83 -3.06 -2.77 -1.97
CA LEU A 83 -3.32 -3.37 -0.65
C LEU A 83 -4.55 -4.28 -0.58
N LEU A 84 -5.60 -4.00 -1.34
CA LEU A 84 -6.83 -4.80 -1.32
C LEU A 84 -6.66 -6.10 -2.12
N GLY A 85 -7.46 -7.12 -1.76
CA GLY A 85 -7.38 -8.44 -2.39
C GLY A 85 -6.16 -9.27 -1.99
N ARG A 86 -5.36 -8.80 -1.02
CA ARG A 86 -4.13 -9.49 -0.53
C ARG A 86 -4.34 -10.32 0.74
N GLY A 87 -5.59 -10.46 1.20
CA GLY A 87 -5.93 -11.15 2.44
C GLY A 87 -5.49 -10.43 3.73
N LEU A 88 -5.04 -9.17 3.65
CA LEU A 88 -4.71 -8.36 4.83
C LEU A 88 -5.99 -8.11 5.67
N PRO A 89 -5.93 -8.24 7.00
CA PRO A 89 -7.12 -8.21 7.87
C PRO A 89 -7.53 -6.77 8.20
N PHE A 90 -7.74 -5.92 7.19
CA PHE A 90 -8.25 -4.58 7.42
C PHE A 90 -9.69 -4.63 7.93
N GLU A 91 -9.97 -3.90 9.01
CA GLU A 91 -11.32 -3.76 9.57
C GLU A 91 -12.18 -2.80 8.75
N VAL A 92 -11.54 -1.79 8.15
CA VAL A 92 -12.16 -0.80 7.26
C VAL A 92 -11.18 -0.49 6.13
N SER A 93 -11.69 -0.43 4.91
CA SER A 93 -10.93 -0.15 3.70
C SER A 93 -11.48 1.04 2.93
N VAL A 94 -10.58 1.94 2.54
CA VAL A 94 -10.90 3.09 1.68
C VAL A 94 -10.09 2.98 0.40
N HIS A 95 -10.78 2.83 -0.74
CA HIS A 95 -10.14 2.80 -2.04
C HIS A 95 -10.23 4.16 -2.73
N LEU A 96 -9.08 4.80 -2.92
CA LEU A 96 -8.98 6.03 -3.70
C LEU A 96 -8.91 5.66 -5.19
N TRP A 97 -10.06 5.68 -5.84
CA TRP A 97 -10.22 5.32 -7.24
C TRP A 97 -9.83 6.48 -8.15
N LEU A 98 -8.99 6.20 -9.15
CA LEU A 98 -8.69 7.13 -10.24
C LEU A 98 -9.04 6.47 -11.57
N SER A 99 -9.63 7.24 -12.48
CA SER A 99 -9.76 6.82 -13.87
C SER A 99 -8.39 6.54 -14.49
N ALA A 100 -8.32 5.60 -15.43
CA ALA A 100 -7.07 5.26 -16.12
C ALA A 100 -6.38 6.50 -16.73
N GLY A 101 -7.16 7.43 -17.28
CA GLY A 101 -6.64 8.69 -17.82
C GLY A 101 -6.08 9.62 -16.74
N ALA A 102 -6.71 9.72 -15.57
CA ALA A 102 -6.18 10.53 -14.46
C ALA A 102 -4.90 9.91 -13.90
N LEU A 103 -4.87 8.58 -13.74
CA LEU A 103 -3.70 7.85 -13.28
C LEU A 103 -2.51 8.06 -14.24
N ALA A 104 -2.70 7.85 -15.55
CA ALA A 104 -1.64 8.02 -16.54
C ALA A 104 -1.06 9.45 -16.59
N ARG A 105 -1.90 10.48 -16.39
CA ARG A 105 -1.44 11.88 -16.32
C ARG A 105 -0.67 12.20 -15.04
N ARG A 106 -1.03 11.58 -13.92
CA ARG A 106 -0.41 11.81 -12.61
C ARG A 106 0.84 10.95 -12.37
N THR A 107 1.01 9.86 -13.10
CA THR A 107 2.20 9.00 -13.01
C THR A 107 3.35 9.59 -13.84
N PRO A 108 4.51 9.88 -13.22
CA PRO A 108 5.72 10.29 -13.94
C PRO A 108 6.09 9.30 -15.04
N GLU A 109 6.68 9.76 -16.14
CA GLU A 109 6.98 8.93 -17.32
C GLU A 109 7.78 7.66 -16.95
N GLY A 110 8.83 7.81 -16.14
CA GLY A 110 9.66 6.70 -15.66
C GLY A 110 8.96 5.69 -14.75
N GLU A 111 7.73 5.97 -14.32
CA GLU A 111 6.92 5.08 -13.46
C GLU A 111 5.68 4.54 -14.18
N ARG A 112 5.46 4.92 -15.45
CA ARG A 112 4.28 4.47 -16.22
C ARG A 112 4.28 2.98 -16.51
N TRP A 113 5.42 2.31 -16.40
CA TRP A 113 5.52 0.85 -16.45
C TRP A 113 4.68 0.17 -15.37
N ARG A 114 4.30 0.87 -14.28
CA ARG A 114 3.40 0.36 -13.22
C ARG A 114 1.91 0.41 -13.58
N LEU A 115 1.52 1.16 -14.62
CA LEU A 115 0.10 1.34 -14.98
C LEU A 115 -0.63 0.02 -15.25
N PRO A 116 -0.03 -0.99 -15.91
CA PRO A 116 -0.66 -2.31 -16.07
C PRO A 116 -0.97 -2.99 -14.74
N ALA A 117 -0.11 -2.84 -13.72
CA ALA A 117 -0.35 -3.39 -12.38
C ALA A 117 -1.56 -2.73 -11.70
N TYR A 118 -1.71 -1.41 -11.84
CA TYR A 118 -2.90 -0.71 -11.35
C TYR A 118 -4.16 -1.11 -12.15
N ALA A 119 -4.05 -1.27 -13.47
CA ALA A 119 -5.18 -1.76 -14.27
C ALA A 119 -5.59 -3.19 -13.88
N ARG A 120 -4.64 -4.04 -13.50
CA ARG A 120 -4.90 -5.37 -12.93
C ARG A 120 -5.56 -5.27 -11.57
N TYR A 121 -5.05 -4.41 -10.69
CA TYR A 121 -5.64 -4.13 -9.37
C TYR A 121 -7.11 -3.73 -9.45
N GLU A 122 -7.48 -2.87 -10.40
CA GLU A 122 -8.88 -2.45 -10.59
C GLU A 122 -9.81 -3.59 -11.04
N ARG A 123 -9.28 -4.60 -11.74
CA ARG A 123 -10.06 -5.76 -12.20
C ARG A 123 -10.15 -6.86 -11.17
N ASP A 124 -9.03 -7.15 -10.52
CA ASP A 124 -8.86 -8.32 -9.65
C ASP A 124 -9.08 -7.96 -8.17
N GLY A 125 -9.08 -6.67 -7.84
CA GLY A 125 -9.19 -6.17 -6.48
C GLY A 125 -10.53 -6.49 -5.82
N THR A 126 -10.50 -6.67 -4.50
CA THR A 126 -11.73 -6.80 -3.70
C THR A 126 -12.40 -5.45 -3.53
N ARG A 127 -13.74 -5.45 -3.43
CA ARG A 127 -14.53 -4.25 -3.12
C ARG A 127 -14.11 -3.68 -1.77
N ALA A 128 -13.75 -2.41 -1.74
CA ALA A 128 -13.52 -1.67 -0.50
C ALA A 128 -14.85 -1.31 0.19
N ASP A 129 -14.80 -1.05 1.49
CA ASP A 129 -15.94 -0.58 2.27
C ASP A 129 -16.40 0.81 1.81
N VAL A 130 -15.42 1.66 1.49
CA VAL A 130 -15.65 3.00 0.93
C VAL A 130 -14.80 3.20 -0.31
N VAL A 131 -15.41 3.67 -1.40
CA VAL A 131 -14.69 4.09 -2.59
C VAL A 131 -14.78 5.60 -2.73
N VAL A 132 -13.65 6.25 -2.95
CA VAL A 132 -13.57 7.70 -3.15
C VAL A 132 -13.00 7.97 -4.54
N LYS A 133 -13.77 8.64 -5.39
CA LYS A 133 -13.29 9.14 -6.68
C LYS A 133 -12.29 10.27 -6.45
N ALA A 134 -11.09 10.11 -6.98
CA ALA A 134 -9.94 10.97 -6.73
C ALA A 134 -9.19 11.42 -8.00
N ASP A 135 -9.88 11.50 -9.15
CA ASP A 135 -9.30 12.04 -10.40
C ASP A 135 -8.65 13.43 -10.18
N ARG A 136 -9.25 14.23 -9.29
CA ARG A 136 -8.78 15.52 -8.79
C ARG A 136 -8.74 15.49 -7.26
N ALA A 137 -7.57 15.76 -6.68
CA ALA A 137 -7.37 15.70 -5.22
C ALA A 137 -8.18 16.79 -4.50
N GLU A 138 -8.42 17.90 -5.19
CA GLU A 138 -9.23 19.03 -4.77
C GLU A 138 -10.75 18.81 -4.96
N HIS A 139 -11.17 17.71 -5.61
CA HIS A 139 -12.57 17.36 -5.85
C HIS A 139 -12.82 15.87 -5.58
N LEU A 140 -12.81 15.50 -4.30
CA LEU A 140 -13.11 14.15 -3.84
C LEU A 140 -14.61 13.92 -3.75
N ALA A 141 -15.05 12.72 -4.12
CA ALA A 141 -16.44 12.30 -3.95
C ALA A 141 -16.49 10.84 -3.50
N VAL A 142 -17.26 10.55 -2.46
CA VAL A 142 -17.59 9.16 -2.11
C VAL A 142 -18.51 8.60 -3.18
N ILE A 143 -18.21 7.41 -3.67
CA ILE A 143 -19.06 6.67 -4.59
C ILE A 143 -19.99 5.82 -3.72
N GLU A 144 -21.28 6.14 -3.69
CA GLU A 144 -22.26 5.30 -3.01
C GLU A 144 -22.42 3.94 -3.72
N PRO A 145 -22.67 2.85 -2.97
CA PRO A 145 -22.76 1.48 -3.49
C PRO A 145 -23.71 1.21 -4.64
#